data_AF-A0A314YNT6-F1
#
_entry.id   AF-A0A314YNT6-F1
#
_cell.length_a   1.000
_cell.length_b   1.000
_cell.length_c   1.000
_cell.angle_alpha   90.00
_cell.angle_beta   90.00
_cell.angle_gamma   90.00
#
_symmetry.space_group_name_H-M   'P 1'
#
loop_
_entity.id
_entity.type
_entity.pdbx_description
1 polymer ?
#
loop_
_entity_poly.entity_id
_entity_poly.type
_entity_poly.pdbx_seq_one_letter_code
_entity_poly.pdbx_strand_id
1 'polypeptide(L)'
;MTLPVLLLLLFITIPFSESKLSMEYYKKTCPDLESIVRDTVTLKQMANPTTAAGTLRLFFHDCMVEGCDASILISSNHINIAERDADINQSLSGDALEVVARAKTALELTCPGIVSCSDILALATRNLVTMVGGPFYNVRLGRKDGKVSQAARVEANLIRSNRTMEDIINYFAVKGFTIEEMVALSGGHTIGFSHCKEFADRIFNYNRTTATDPEINTQSLLKG
;
A
#
# COMPACT_ATOMS: atom_id res chain seq x y z
N MET A 1 -8.25 -21.66 -48.84
CA MET A 1 -7.80 -21.99 -47.46
C MET A 1 -6.58 -21.17 -47.00
N THR A 2 -6.23 -20.07 -47.68
CA THR A 2 -5.04 -19.25 -47.37
C THR A 2 -5.32 -18.04 -46.47
N LEU A 3 -6.59 -17.60 -46.42
CA LEU A 3 -7.05 -16.48 -45.58
C LEU A 3 -6.99 -16.74 -44.05
N PRO A 4 -7.29 -17.95 -43.53
CA PRO A 4 -7.21 -18.23 -42.09
C PRO A 4 -5.76 -18.26 -41.59
N VAL A 5 -4.82 -18.69 -42.44
CA VAL A 5 -3.38 -18.75 -42.12
C VAL A 5 -2.78 -17.34 -42.02
N LEU A 6 -3.21 -16.43 -42.90
CA LEU A 6 -2.79 -15.03 -42.86
C LEU A 6 -3.33 -14.29 -41.62
N LEU A 7 -4.54 -14.62 -41.16
CA LEU A 7 -5.12 -14.06 -39.94
C LEU A 7 -4.40 -14.57 -38.68
N LEU A 8 -3.99 -15.84 -38.65
CA LEU A 8 -3.27 -16.45 -37.53
C LEU A 8 -1.86 -15.86 -37.35
N LEU A 9 -1.19 -15.50 -38.45
CA LEU A 9 0.13 -14.86 -38.44
C LEU A 9 0.09 -13.41 -37.94
N LEU A 10 -1.04 -12.70 -38.07
CA LEU A 10 -1.21 -11.32 -37.57
C LEU A 10 -1.34 -11.25 -36.04
N PHE A 11 -1.80 -12.32 -35.38
CA PHE A 11 -1.91 -12.37 -33.91
C PHE A 11 -0.57 -12.62 -33.21
N ILE A 12 0.43 -13.19 -33.91
CA ILE A 12 1.75 -13.53 -33.33
C ILE A 12 2.66 -12.29 -33.22
N THR A 13 2.35 -11.20 -33.93
CA THR A 13 3.14 -9.97 -33.94
C THR A 13 2.61 -8.87 -33.01
N ILE A 14 1.67 -9.17 -32.09
CA ILE A 14 1.33 -8.20 -31.05
C ILE A 14 2.50 -8.21 -30.06
N PRO A 15 3.35 -7.17 -30.00
CA PRO A 15 4.33 -7.09 -28.94
C PRO A 15 3.56 -7.13 -27.61
N PHE A 16 3.97 -8.00 -26.70
CA PHE A 16 3.58 -7.87 -25.30
C PHE A 16 4.05 -6.48 -24.87
N SER A 17 3.12 -5.54 -24.82
CA SER A 17 3.39 -4.19 -24.36
C SER A 17 3.56 -4.28 -22.84
N GLU A 18 4.80 -4.45 -22.39
CA GLU A 18 5.14 -4.14 -21.00
C GLU A 18 4.90 -2.64 -20.80
N SER A 19 3.79 -2.31 -20.14
CA SER A 19 3.50 -0.95 -19.70
C SER A 19 4.54 -0.53 -18.67
N LYS A 20 5.64 0.09 -19.11
CA LYS A 20 6.65 0.64 -18.21
C LYS A 20 6.11 1.89 -17.54
N LEU A 21 6.15 1.91 -16.21
CA LEU A 21 5.81 3.09 -15.43
C LEU A 21 6.74 4.25 -15.80
N SER A 22 6.18 5.47 -15.88
CA SER A 22 6.86 6.68 -16.31
C SER A 22 6.52 7.86 -15.40
N MET A 23 7.49 8.75 -15.16
CA MET A 23 7.25 10.01 -14.44
C MET A 23 6.36 10.98 -15.25
N GLU A 24 6.30 10.80 -16.57
CA GLU A 24 5.58 11.69 -17.47
C GLU A 24 4.22 11.13 -17.91
N TYR A 25 3.77 10.02 -17.31
CA TYR A 25 2.61 9.24 -17.78
C TYR A 25 1.34 10.10 -17.93
N TYR A 26 1.07 10.99 -16.98
CA TYR A 26 -0.13 11.85 -16.98
C TYR A 26 0.11 13.28 -17.49
N LYS A 27 1.34 13.64 -17.90
CA LYS A 27 1.71 15.03 -18.21
C LYS A 27 0.78 15.68 -19.25
N LYS A 28 0.31 14.90 -20.23
CA LYS A 28 -0.57 15.39 -21.31
C LYS A 28 -2.06 15.24 -21.01
N THR A 29 -2.43 14.26 -20.20
CA THR A 29 -3.84 13.86 -20.01
C THR A 29 -4.45 14.40 -18.71
N CYS A 30 -3.63 14.65 -17.69
CA CYS A 30 -4.05 15.29 -16.45
C CYS A 30 -2.87 16.11 -15.86
N PRO A 31 -2.55 17.28 -16.43
CA PRO A 31 -1.38 18.08 -16.03
C PRO A 31 -1.44 18.57 -14.58
N ASP A 32 -2.64 18.74 -14.01
CA ASP A 32 -2.87 19.21 -12.64
C ASP A 32 -2.88 18.07 -11.60
N LEU A 33 -2.54 16.83 -12.00
CA LEU A 33 -2.57 15.67 -11.09
C LEU A 33 -1.77 15.90 -9.80
N GLU A 34 -0.51 16.30 -9.93
CA GLU A 34 0.41 16.46 -8.80
C GLU A 34 -0.06 17.55 -7.82
N SER A 35 -0.56 18.68 -8.32
CA SER A 35 -1.08 19.77 -7.47
C SER A 35 -2.36 19.35 -6.76
N ILE A 36 -3.31 18.75 -7.46
CA ILE A 36 -4.59 18.30 -6.87
C ILE A 36 -4.35 17.28 -5.76
N VAL A 37 -3.50 16.27 -5.99
CA VAL A 37 -3.19 15.27 -4.97
C VAL A 37 -2.48 15.92 -3.79
N ARG A 38 -1.48 16.78 -4.02
CA ARG A 38 -0.74 17.49 -2.96
C ARG A 38 -1.67 18.33 -2.08
N ASP A 39 -2.55 19.12 -2.68
CA ASP A 39 -3.44 20.01 -1.93
C ASP A 39 -4.45 19.19 -1.12
N THR A 40 -4.98 18.11 -1.70
CA THR A 40 -5.90 17.19 -1.02
C THR A 40 -5.26 16.53 0.20
N VAL A 41 -4.06 15.95 0.04
CA VAL A 41 -3.38 15.30 1.17
C VAL A 41 -2.94 16.30 2.23
N THR A 42 -2.60 17.52 1.84
CA THR A 42 -2.18 18.58 2.77
C THR A 42 -3.32 18.93 3.72
N LEU A 43 -4.51 19.21 3.16
CA LEU A 43 -5.70 19.51 3.94
C LEU A 43 -6.07 18.35 4.88
N LYS A 44 -5.98 17.10 4.39
CA LYS A 44 -6.33 15.93 5.19
C LYS A 44 -5.33 15.68 6.32
N GLN A 45 -4.03 15.79 6.05
CA GLN A 45 -2.98 15.61 7.07
C GLN A 45 -3.04 16.67 8.16
N MET A 46 -3.34 17.94 7.81
CA MET A 46 -3.54 19.00 8.79
C MET A 46 -4.74 18.74 9.70
N ALA A 47 -5.82 18.18 9.16
CA ALA A 47 -7.01 17.83 9.92
C ALA A 47 -6.81 16.59 10.81
N ASN A 48 -6.04 15.60 10.33
CA ASN A 48 -5.76 14.37 11.07
C ASN A 48 -4.29 13.95 10.89
N PRO A 49 -3.45 14.13 11.94
CA PRO A 49 -2.02 13.80 11.91
C PRO A 49 -1.70 12.33 11.60
N THR A 50 -2.67 11.43 11.80
CA THR A 50 -2.49 9.98 11.55
C THR A 50 -2.57 9.59 10.08
N THR A 51 -3.02 10.50 9.20
CA THR A 51 -3.24 10.23 7.78
C THR A 51 -1.98 9.74 7.07
N ALA A 52 -0.82 10.33 7.36
CA ALA A 52 0.45 9.96 6.74
C ALA A 52 0.84 8.50 7.03
N ALA A 53 0.85 8.12 8.32
CA ALA A 53 1.18 6.77 8.73
C ALA A 53 0.15 5.75 8.19
N GLY A 54 -1.14 6.09 8.27
CA GLY A 54 -2.21 5.26 7.73
C GLY A 54 -2.10 5.02 6.23
N THR A 55 -1.78 6.06 5.46
CA THR A 55 -1.68 5.98 3.99
C THR A 55 -0.43 5.24 3.55
N LEU A 56 0.70 5.43 4.25
CA LEU A 56 1.92 4.65 4.03
C LEU A 56 1.65 3.15 4.24
N ARG A 57 0.97 2.79 5.35
CA ARG A 57 0.59 1.41 5.62
C ARG A 57 -0.39 0.88 4.56
N LEU A 58 -1.40 1.66 4.18
CA LEU A 58 -2.35 1.27 3.14
C LEU A 58 -1.65 0.96 1.81
N PHE A 59 -0.66 1.77 1.41
CA PHE A 59 0.11 1.53 0.19
C PHE A 59 0.98 0.27 0.27
N PHE A 60 1.63 0.01 1.41
CA PHE A 60 2.33 -1.25 1.64
C PHE A 60 1.39 -2.45 1.49
N HIS A 61 0.21 -2.39 2.13
CA HIS A 61 -0.75 -3.48 2.11
C HIS A 61 -1.31 -3.74 0.71
N ASP A 62 -1.57 -2.69 -0.09
CA ASP A 62 -1.95 -2.80 -1.50
C ASP A 62 -0.88 -3.57 -2.29
N CYS A 63 0.35 -3.06 -2.27
CA CYS A 63 1.46 -3.61 -3.04
C CYS A 63 1.81 -5.07 -2.70
N MET A 64 1.51 -5.51 -1.47
CA MET A 64 1.90 -6.84 -1.00
C MET A 64 0.92 -7.94 -1.36
N VAL A 65 -0.37 -7.67 -1.59
CA VAL A 65 -1.36 -8.73 -1.84
C VAL A 65 -1.30 -9.25 -3.27
N GLU A 66 -1.28 -8.38 -4.30
CA GLU A 66 -1.11 -8.77 -5.71
C GLU A 66 -0.37 -7.70 -6.56
N GLY A 67 0.38 -6.82 -5.90
CA GLY A 67 1.00 -5.66 -6.53
C GLY A 67 0.19 -4.39 -6.27
N CYS A 68 0.76 -3.24 -6.63
CA CYS A 68 0.15 -1.94 -6.31
C CYS A 68 -0.97 -1.63 -7.33
N ASP A 69 -2.15 -2.19 -7.13
CA ASP A 69 -3.27 -2.09 -8.06
C ASP A 69 -4.54 -1.51 -7.42
N ALA A 70 -4.48 -0.96 -6.21
CA ALA A 70 -5.62 -0.44 -5.48
C ALA A 70 -6.74 -1.47 -5.19
N SER A 71 -6.47 -2.77 -5.26
CA SER A 71 -7.42 -3.83 -4.87
C SER A 71 -7.91 -3.65 -3.43
N ILE A 72 -7.06 -3.11 -2.55
CA ILE A 72 -7.39 -2.86 -1.14
C ILE A 72 -8.47 -1.78 -0.93
N LEU A 73 -8.72 -0.94 -1.94
CA LEU A 73 -9.73 0.11 -1.87
C LEU A 73 -11.14 -0.41 -2.20
N ILE A 74 -11.24 -1.61 -2.77
CA ILE A 74 -12.53 -2.23 -3.12
C ILE A 74 -13.25 -2.67 -1.84
N SER A 75 -14.53 -2.32 -1.74
CA SER A 75 -15.39 -2.75 -0.63
C SER A 75 -16.01 -4.12 -0.88
N SER A 76 -16.29 -4.86 0.20
CA SER A 76 -17.05 -6.10 0.13
C SER A 76 -18.44 -5.93 -0.48
N ASN A 77 -18.99 -7.02 -0.99
CA ASN A 77 -20.37 -7.11 -1.47
C ASN A 77 -20.99 -8.47 -1.05
N HIS A 78 -22.21 -8.74 -1.49
CA HIS A 78 -22.98 -9.93 -1.09
C HIS A 78 -22.37 -11.29 -1.48
N ILE A 79 -21.42 -11.35 -2.41
CA ILE A 79 -20.76 -12.58 -2.87
C ILE A 79 -19.26 -12.63 -2.56
N ASN A 80 -18.66 -11.53 -2.11
CA ASN A 80 -17.22 -11.42 -1.94
C ASN A 80 -16.83 -10.55 -0.75
N ILE A 81 -15.98 -11.10 0.12
CA ILE A 81 -15.31 -10.36 1.19
C ILE A 81 -14.00 -9.81 0.61
N ALA A 82 -13.89 -8.49 0.55
CA ALA A 82 -12.74 -7.79 0.00
C ALA A 82 -11.53 -7.81 0.95
N GLU A 83 -10.35 -7.49 0.41
CA GLU A 83 -9.10 -7.43 1.19
C GLU A 83 -9.20 -6.48 2.38
N ARG A 84 -9.90 -5.35 2.22
CA ARG A 84 -10.12 -4.35 3.26
C ARG A 84 -10.72 -4.95 4.55
N ASP A 85 -11.54 -5.99 4.42
CA ASP A 85 -12.27 -6.59 5.54
C ASP A 85 -11.55 -7.83 6.11
N ALA A 86 -10.35 -8.16 5.61
CA ALA A 86 -9.49 -9.18 6.22
C ALA A 86 -9.05 -8.75 7.63
N ASP A 87 -8.86 -9.73 8.53
CA ASP A 87 -8.56 -9.50 9.96
C ASP A 87 -7.42 -8.49 10.20
N ILE A 88 -6.28 -8.64 9.51
CA ILE A 88 -5.12 -7.74 9.65
C ILE A 88 -5.37 -6.34 9.09
N ASN A 89 -6.34 -6.19 8.18
CA ASN A 89 -6.69 -4.94 7.51
C ASN A 89 -7.76 -4.13 8.26
N GLN A 90 -8.45 -4.72 9.25
CA GLN A 90 -9.43 -4.00 10.07
C GLN A 90 -8.82 -2.84 10.87
N SER A 91 -7.51 -2.86 11.10
CA SER A 91 -6.77 -1.78 11.76
C SER A 91 -6.24 -0.71 10.79
N LEU A 92 -6.53 -0.80 9.49
CA LEU A 92 -6.17 0.25 8.54
C LEU A 92 -6.97 1.53 8.84
N SER A 93 -6.30 2.67 8.71
CA SER A 93 -6.91 3.97 8.99
C SER A 93 -8.02 4.29 7.99
N GLY A 94 -9.20 4.67 8.48
CA GLY A 94 -10.27 5.21 7.65
C GLY A 94 -9.86 6.49 6.91
N ASP A 95 -9.02 7.31 7.52
CA ASP A 95 -8.50 8.54 6.91
C ASP A 95 -7.62 8.27 5.69
N ALA A 96 -6.89 7.14 5.70
CA ALA A 96 -6.06 6.71 4.57
C ALA A 96 -6.90 6.33 3.35
N LEU A 97 -8.07 5.72 3.57
CA LEU A 97 -9.01 5.41 2.50
C LEU A 97 -9.71 6.69 2.00
N GLU A 98 -10.08 7.56 2.94
CA GLU A 98 -10.77 8.80 2.61
C GLU A 98 -9.89 9.78 1.82
N VAL A 99 -8.59 9.88 2.12
CA VAL A 99 -7.70 10.79 1.38
C VAL A 99 -7.61 10.41 -0.11
N VAL A 100 -7.56 9.11 -0.40
CA VAL A 100 -7.56 8.60 -1.78
C VAL A 100 -8.91 8.88 -2.45
N ALA A 101 -10.03 8.63 -1.77
CA ALA A 101 -11.36 8.89 -2.31
C ALA A 101 -11.60 10.39 -2.62
N ARG A 102 -11.14 11.29 -1.73
CA ARG A 102 -11.22 12.74 -1.94
C ARG A 102 -10.37 13.19 -3.12
N ALA A 103 -9.14 12.69 -3.22
CA ALA A 103 -8.25 13.00 -4.35
C ALA A 103 -8.83 12.49 -5.67
N LYS A 104 -9.37 11.25 -5.66
CA LYS A 104 -10.06 10.68 -6.81
C LYS A 104 -11.25 11.52 -7.25
N THR A 105 -12.08 11.98 -6.30
CA THR A 105 -13.22 12.83 -6.61
C THR A 105 -12.79 14.15 -7.26
N ALA A 106 -11.77 14.81 -6.70
CA ALA A 106 -11.25 16.05 -7.27
C ALA A 106 -10.67 15.82 -8.68
N LEU A 107 -9.93 14.74 -8.88
CA LEU A 107 -9.34 14.40 -10.18
C LEU A 107 -10.40 14.02 -11.21
N GLU A 108 -11.47 13.32 -10.85
CA GLU A 108 -12.56 12.99 -11.77
C GLU A 108 -13.34 14.22 -12.24
N LEU A 109 -13.35 15.31 -11.45
CA LEU A 109 -13.92 16.60 -11.88
C LEU A 109 -13.00 17.33 -12.87
N THR A 110 -11.69 17.12 -12.80
CA THR A 110 -10.70 17.80 -13.66
C THR A 110 -10.34 17.01 -14.91
N CYS A 111 -10.13 15.70 -14.77
CA CYS A 111 -9.66 14.79 -15.82
C CYS A 111 -10.39 13.44 -15.72
N PRO A 112 -11.67 13.38 -16.15
CA PRO A 112 -12.55 12.22 -15.95
C PRO A 112 -11.99 10.93 -16.56
N GLY A 113 -11.97 9.84 -15.78
CA GLY A 113 -11.58 8.50 -16.20
C GLY A 113 -10.09 8.33 -16.55
N ILE A 114 -9.23 9.29 -16.18
CA ILE A 114 -7.81 9.29 -16.57
C ILE A 114 -6.92 8.62 -15.52
N VAL A 115 -7.01 9.08 -14.27
CA VAL A 115 -6.03 8.74 -13.22
C VAL A 115 -6.51 7.53 -12.42
N SER A 116 -5.66 6.50 -12.29
CA SER A 116 -5.97 5.30 -11.51
C SER A 116 -5.94 5.58 -10.02
N CYS A 117 -6.75 4.86 -9.25
CA CYS A 117 -6.69 4.89 -7.79
C CYS A 117 -5.32 4.40 -7.28
N SER A 118 -4.68 3.44 -7.96
CA SER A 118 -3.36 2.95 -7.58
C SER A 118 -2.28 4.03 -7.65
N ASP A 119 -2.29 4.88 -8.69
CA ASP A 119 -1.34 5.99 -8.80
C ASP A 119 -1.67 7.14 -7.85
N ILE A 120 -2.95 7.38 -7.55
CA ILE A 120 -3.35 8.32 -6.49
C ILE A 120 -2.79 7.87 -5.14
N LEU A 121 -2.91 6.59 -4.79
CA LEU A 121 -2.39 6.04 -3.55
C LEU A 121 -0.85 6.17 -3.45
N ALA A 122 -0.14 5.91 -4.55
CA ALA A 122 1.31 6.07 -4.62
C ALA A 122 1.75 7.54 -4.44
N LEU A 123 1.11 8.48 -5.15
CA LEU A 123 1.40 9.91 -5.03
C LEU A 123 1.01 10.46 -3.65
N ALA A 124 -0.13 10.06 -3.12
CA ALA A 124 -0.59 10.48 -1.80
C ALA A 124 0.40 10.04 -0.73
N THR A 125 0.86 8.78 -0.79
CA THR A 125 1.87 8.25 0.12
C THR A 125 3.17 9.04 0.06
N ARG A 126 3.72 9.30 -1.14
CA ARG A 126 4.94 10.12 -1.29
C ARG A 126 4.77 11.49 -0.68
N ASN A 127 3.69 12.20 -1.02
CA ASN A 127 3.44 13.55 -0.52
C ASN A 127 3.32 13.57 1.02
N LEU A 128 2.57 12.62 1.59
CA LEU A 128 2.39 12.51 3.04
C LEU A 128 3.70 12.17 3.76
N VAL A 129 4.51 11.26 3.23
CA VAL A 129 5.85 10.94 3.77
C VAL A 129 6.75 12.19 3.76
N THR A 130 6.78 12.93 2.66
CA THR A 130 7.55 14.18 2.58
C THR A 130 7.06 15.22 3.60
N MET A 131 5.74 15.35 3.79
CA MET A 131 5.17 16.30 4.74
C MET A 131 5.56 16.03 6.20
N VAL A 132 5.78 14.77 6.56
CA VAL A 132 6.20 14.38 7.93
C VAL A 132 7.72 14.29 8.10
N GLY A 133 8.48 14.88 7.17
CA GLY A 133 9.95 14.97 7.24
C GLY A 133 10.70 13.83 6.56
N GLY A 134 10.00 12.93 5.88
CA GLY A 134 10.61 11.89 5.06
C GLY A 134 11.19 12.41 3.74
N PRO A 135 11.90 11.56 2.98
CA PRO A 135 12.52 11.95 1.73
C PRO A 135 11.47 12.23 0.64
N PHE A 136 11.82 13.15 -0.26
CA PHE A 136 11.12 13.31 -1.53
C PHE A 136 11.73 12.37 -2.57
N TYR A 137 10.88 11.68 -3.33
CA TYR A 137 11.28 10.87 -4.46
C TYR A 137 10.27 11.00 -5.59
N ASN A 138 10.73 10.73 -6.82
CA ASN A 138 9.86 10.74 -7.99
C ASN A 138 9.06 9.43 -8.05
N VAL A 139 7.73 9.55 -8.14
CA VAL A 139 6.85 8.40 -8.32
C VAL A 139 6.74 8.12 -9.81
N ARG A 140 7.05 6.89 -10.24
CA ARG A 140 6.72 6.44 -11.60
C ARG A 140 5.25 6.05 -11.64
N LEU A 141 4.52 6.54 -12.63
CA LEU A 141 3.06 6.43 -12.77
C LEU A 141 2.71 5.58 -14.00
N GLY A 142 1.44 5.22 -14.13
CA GLY A 142 0.88 4.34 -15.14
C GLY A 142 0.31 3.03 -14.60
N ARG A 143 0.15 2.89 -13.27
CA ARG A 143 -0.50 1.72 -12.65
C ARG A 143 -1.97 1.68 -13.04
N LYS A 144 -2.55 0.48 -13.04
CA LYS A 144 -3.96 0.25 -13.36
C LYS A 144 -4.66 -0.35 -12.16
N ASP A 145 -5.94 0.01 -12.03
CA ASP A 145 -6.77 -0.47 -10.94
C ASP A 145 -7.12 -1.95 -11.14
N GLY A 146 -6.86 -2.74 -10.10
CA GLY A 146 -7.26 -4.12 -9.96
C GLY A 146 -8.78 -4.26 -9.96
N LYS A 147 -9.26 -5.43 -10.41
CA LYS A 147 -10.70 -5.74 -10.47
C LYS A 147 -11.13 -6.81 -9.49
N VAL A 148 -10.17 -7.34 -8.74
CA VAL A 148 -10.36 -8.44 -7.80
C VAL A 148 -9.79 -8.00 -6.47
N SER A 149 -10.55 -8.22 -5.41
CA SER A 149 -10.12 -7.98 -4.04
C SER A 149 -10.72 -9.08 -3.19
N GLN A 150 -9.89 -9.91 -2.57
CA GLN A 150 -10.35 -11.08 -1.82
C GLN A 150 -9.61 -11.18 -0.49
N ALA A 151 -10.35 -11.21 0.63
CA ALA A 151 -9.78 -11.38 1.96
C ALA A 151 -8.90 -12.65 2.08
N ALA A 152 -9.25 -13.71 1.35
CA ALA A 152 -8.48 -14.96 1.31
C ALA A 152 -7.06 -14.80 0.75
N ARG A 153 -6.79 -13.75 -0.05
CA ARG A 153 -5.46 -13.45 -0.59
C ARG A 153 -4.57 -12.71 0.42
N VAL A 154 -5.16 -12.12 1.47
CA VAL A 154 -4.44 -11.26 2.42
C VAL A 154 -3.53 -12.07 3.34
N GLU A 155 -4.05 -13.12 3.98
CA GLU A 155 -3.30 -13.87 5.01
C GLU A 155 -2.02 -14.54 4.46
N ALA A 156 -2.05 -14.99 3.21
CA ALA A 156 -0.89 -15.58 2.55
C ALA A 156 0.15 -14.54 2.10
N ASN A 157 -0.23 -13.26 2.04
CA ASN A 157 0.56 -12.19 1.43
C ASN A 157 0.91 -11.05 2.37
N LEU A 158 0.48 -11.09 3.64
CA LEU A 158 0.89 -10.12 4.66
C LEU A 158 1.51 -10.84 5.85
N ILE A 159 2.52 -10.20 6.43
CA ILE A 159 3.22 -10.73 7.60
C ILE A 159 2.67 -10.13 8.91
N ARG A 160 2.54 -10.97 9.94
CA ARG A 160 2.10 -10.57 11.28
C ARG A 160 3.30 -10.21 12.17
N SER A 161 3.05 -9.40 13.19
CA SER A 161 4.09 -8.88 14.11
C SER A 161 4.80 -9.95 14.94
N ASN A 162 4.18 -11.11 15.13
CA ASN A 162 4.70 -12.22 15.94
C ASN A 162 5.57 -13.22 15.16
N ARG A 163 5.98 -12.88 13.95
CA ARG A 163 6.80 -13.74 13.10
C ARG A 163 8.29 -13.56 13.39
N THR A 164 9.07 -14.62 13.14
CA THR A 164 10.52 -14.58 13.37
C THR A 164 11.23 -13.70 12.34
N MET A 165 12.45 -13.26 12.61
CA MET A 165 13.24 -12.50 11.63
C MET A 165 13.47 -13.29 10.33
N GLU A 166 13.65 -14.61 10.44
CA GLU A 166 13.79 -15.50 9.27
C GLU A 166 12.52 -15.51 8.42
N ASP A 167 11.34 -15.60 9.05
CA ASP A 167 10.05 -15.48 8.34
C ASP A 167 9.93 -14.14 7.62
N ILE A 168 10.35 -13.05 8.26
CA ILE A 168 10.29 -11.69 7.69
C ILE A 168 11.22 -11.58 6.47
N ILE A 169 12.46 -12.06 6.58
CA ILE A 169 13.41 -12.06 5.47
C ILE A 169 12.84 -12.86 4.29
N ASN A 170 12.33 -14.07 4.54
CA ASN A 170 11.77 -14.93 3.49
C ASN A 170 10.53 -14.30 2.83
N TYR A 171 9.67 -13.66 3.62
CA TYR A 171 8.50 -12.95 3.13
C TYR A 171 8.87 -11.83 2.14
N PHE A 172 9.84 -10.98 2.48
CA PHE A 172 10.31 -9.90 1.60
C PHE A 172 11.05 -10.46 0.37
N ALA A 173 11.82 -11.54 0.53
CA ALA A 173 12.54 -12.17 -0.57
C ALA A 173 11.59 -12.73 -1.64
N VAL A 174 10.44 -13.32 -1.26
CA VAL A 174 9.42 -13.79 -2.21
C VAL A 174 8.83 -12.63 -3.03
N LYS A 175 8.84 -11.41 -2.48
CA LYS A 175 8.40 -10.18 -3.16
C LYS A 175 9.52 -9.51 -3.96
N GLY A 176 10.71 -10.10 -4.00
CA GLY A 176 11.86 -9.61 -4.76
C GLY A 176 12.68 -8.53 -4.06
N PHE A 177 12.48 -8.33 -2.76
CA PHE A 177 13.26 -7.36 -1.98
C PHE A 177 14.51 -8.00 -1.38
N THR A 178 15.58 -7.22 -1.35
CA THR A 178 16.79 -7.52 -0.58
C THR A 178 16.58 -7.28 0.92
N ILE A 179 17.50 -7.79 1.75
CA ILE A 179 17.49 -7.52 3.20
C ILE A 179 17.65 -6.02 3.48
N GLU A 180 18.46 -5.31 2.69
CA GLU A 180 18.64 -3.86 2.83
C GLU A 180 17.33 -3.11 2.58
N GLU A 181 16.59 -3.48 1.52
CA GLU A 181 15.27 -2.90 1.24
C GLU A 181 14.22 -3.26 2.29
N MET A 182 14.24 -4.48 2.83
CA MET A 182 13.41 -4.87 3.98
C MET A 182 13.68 -3.98 5.19
N VAL A 183 14.95 -3.74 5.54
CA VAL A 183 15.33 -2.86 6.65
C VAL A 183 14.88 -1.42 6.38
N ALA A 184 15.07 -0.92 5.15
CA ALA A 184 14.63 0.40 4.75
C ALA A 184 13.09 0.56 4.87
N LEU A 185 12.32 -0.43 4.39
CA LEU A 185 10.85 -0.42 4.46
C LEU A 185 10.35 -0.57 5.90
N SER A 186 11.06 -1.30 6.75
CA SER A 186 10.77 -1.40 8.19
C SER A 186 10.86 -0.05 8.90
N GLY A 187 11.64 0.90 8.35
CA GLY A 187 11.70 2.29 8.78
C GLY A 187 10.34 3.01 8.71
N GLY A 188 9.35 2.49 7.97
CA GLY A 188 7.98 3.00 7.98
C GLY A 188 7.34 3.02 9.37
N HIS A 189 7.82 2.18 10.30
CA HIS A 189 7.39 2.18 11.71
C HIS A 189 7.93 3.37 12.54
N THR A 190 8.66 4.32 11.93
CA THR A 190 9.08 5.57 12.59
C THR A 190 7.93 6.53 12.88
N ILE A 191 6.77 6.35 12.24
CA ILE A 191 5.53 7.09 12.48
C ILE A 191 4.36 6.12 12.66
N GLY A 192 3.26 6.62 13.21
CA GLY A 192 2.03 5.85 13.36
C GLY A 192 1.87 5.21 14.73
N PHE A 193 0.96 4.25 14.81
CA PHE A 193 0.50 3.64 16.05
C PHE A 193 0.31 2.14 15.86
N SER A 194 0.44 1.39 16.93
CA SER A 194 0.10 -0.02 17.00
C SER A 194 -0.92 -0.25 18.11
N HIS A 195 -1.85 -1.17 17.91
CA HIS A 195 -2.73 -1.62 18.98
C HIS A 195 -1.95 -2.52 19.95
N CYS A 196 -2.31 -2.49 21.25
CA CYS A 196 -1.65 -3.30 22.27
C CYS A 196 -1.66 -4.80 21.92
N LYS A 197 -2.72 -5.30 21.27
CA LYS A 197 -2.84 -6.71 20.89
C LYS A 197 -1.69 -7.22 20.01
N GLU A 198 -1.00 -6.32 19.29
CA GLU A 198 0.07 -6.69 18.36
C GLU A 198 1.41 -6.99 19.06
N PHE A 199 1.57 -6.61 20.34
CA PHE A 199 2.82 -6.78 21.10
C PHE A 199 2.63 -7.13 22.58
N ALA A 200 1.39 -7.22 23.08
CA ALA A 200 1.10 -7.49 24.49
C ALA A 200 1.59 -8.88 24.94
N ASP A 201 1.65 -9.85 24.04
CA ASP A 201 2.25 -11.16 24.29
C ASP A 201 3.72 -11.03 24.71
N ARG A 202 4.50 -10.15 24.06
CA ARG A 202 5.88 -9.89 24.44
C ARG A 202 6.03 -9.26 25.82
N ILE A 203 4.98 -8.63 26.36
CA ILE A 203 5.02 -7.99 27.69
C ILE A 203 4.55 -8.96 28.78
N PHE A 204 3.45 -9.68 28.54
CA PHE A 204 2.73 -10.42 29.57
C PHE A 204 2.76 -11.95 29.41
N ASN A 205 3.06 -12.47 28.21
CA ASN A 205 3.00 -13.90 27.90
C ASN A 205 3.99 -14.31 26.81
N TYR A 206 5.27 -13.96 26.98
CA TYR A 206 6.27 -14.13 25.94
C TYR A 206 6.55 -15.60 25.62
N ASN A 207 6.83 -16.43 26.64
CA ASN A 207 6.91 -17.88 26.48
C ASN A 207 6.63 -18.60 27.82
N ARG A 208 6.69 -19.94 27.81
CA ARG A 208 6.38 -20.78 28.98
C ARG A 208 7.35 -20.59 30.17
N THR A 209 8.55 -20.07 29.93
CA THR A 209 9.61 -19.94 30.94
C THR A 209 9.86 -18.50 31.36
N THR A 210 9.46 -17.52 30.54
CA THR A 210 9.72 -16.10 30.73
C THR A 210 8.46 -15.32 30.37
N ALA A 211 7.90 -14.57 31.32
CA ALA A 211 6.65 -13.82 31.13
C ALA A 211 6.82 -12.63 30.17
N THR A 212 7.97 -11.95 30.22
CA THR A 212 8.29 -10.79 29.39
C THR A 212 9.48 -11.11 28.50
N ASP A 213 9.44 -10.63 27.26
CA ASP A 213 10.52 -10.74 26.30
C ASP A 213 11.80 -10.08 26.86
N PRO A 214 12.92 -10.82 26.99
CA PRO A 214 14.15 -10.28 27.53
C PRO A 214 14.79 -9.20 26.65
N GLU A 215 14.41 -9.09 25.37
CA GLU A 215 14.88 -8.03 24.47
C GLU A 215 14.10 -6.72 24.60
N ILE A 216 12.96 -6.71 25.31
CA ILE A 216 12.23 -5.49 25.59
C ILE A 216 12.97 -4.67 26.65
N ASN A 217 13.25 -3.41 26.32
CA ASN A 217 13.73 -2.45 27.30
C ASN A 217 12.64 -2.17 28.35
N THR A 218 12.85 -2.65 29.57
CA THR A 218 11.90 -2.50 30.67
C THR A 218 11.70 -1.04 31.09
N GLN A 219 12.65 -0.14 30.84
CA GLN A 219 12.48 1.29 31.11
C GLN A 219 11.43 1.94 30.21
N SER A 220 11.22 1.44 28.99
CA SER A 220 10.15 1.94 28.11
C SER A 220 8.76 1.49 28.56
N LEU A 221 8.64 0.42 29.34
CA LEU A 221 7.36 -0.06 29.90
C LEU A 221 6.86 0.82 31.05
N LEU A 222 7.75 1.56 31.72
CA LEU A 222 7.45 2.40 32.89
C LEU A 222 7.10 3.85 32.53
N LYS A 223 7.14 4.21 31.24
CA LYS A 223 6.90 5.58 30.75
C LYS A 223 5.54 5.77 30.06
N GLY A 224 4.68 4.75 30.12
CA GLY A 224 3.30 4.78 29.61
C GLY A 224 2.30 5.30 30.63
#